data_AF-A0A947U677-F1
#
_entry.id   AF-A0A947U677-F1
#
_cell.length_a   1.000
_cell.length_b   1.000
_cell.length_c   1.000
_cell.angle_alpha   90.00
_cell.angle_beta   90.00
_cell.angle_gamma   90.00
#
_symmetry.space_group_name_H-M   'P 1'
#
loop_
_entity.id
_entity.type
_entity.pdbx_description
1 polymer ?
#
loop_
_entity_poly.entity_id
_entity_poly.type
_entity_poly.pdbx_seq_one_letter_code
_entity_poly.pdbx_strand_id
1 'polypeptide(L)' 'MGLILARRIDQEFVLFAAAGANPAQLAEQLKEGIRIRVHDIENGKAYVDISAPQDITILRSELIRSA' A
#
# COMPACT_ATOMS: atom_id res chain seq x y z
N MET A 1 -3.90 12.10 0.91
CA MET A 1 -3.79 12.01 -0.56
C MET A 1 -3.27 10.60 -0.87
N GLY A 2 -4.03 9.78 -1.61
CA GLY A 2 -3.73 8.36 -1.81
C GLY A 2 -2.58 8.10 -2.78
N LEU A 3 -1.95 6.94 -2.67
CA LEU A 3 -0.96 6.44 -3.63
C LEU A 3 -1.68 5.61 -4.69
N ILE A 4 -1.48 5.93 -5.98
CA ILE A 4 -1.99 5.12 -7.10
C ILE A 4 -0.87 4.23 -7.63
N LEU A 5 -1.14 2.94 -7.76
CA LEU A 5 -0.17 1.93 -8.15
C LEU A 5 -0.73 1.00 -9.23
N ALA A 6 -0.03 0.88 -10.36
CA ALA A 6 -0.45 0.01 -11.46
C ALA A 6 0.07 -1.42 -11.25
N ARG A 7 -0.82 -2.41 -11.26
CA ARG A 7 -0.52 -3.85 -11.13
C ARG A 7 -1.10 -4.65 -12.29
N ARG A 8 -0.38 -5.66 -12.74
CA ARG A 8 -0.85 -6.72 -13.65
C ARG A 8 -1.21 -7.98 -12.85
N ILE A 9 -1.77 -8.96 -13.54
CA ILE A 9 -1.93 -10.33 -13.02
C ILE A 9 -0.59 -10.80 -12.44
N ASP A 10 -0.66 -11.45 -11.27
CA ASP A 10 0.46 -11.96 -10.48
C ASP A 10 1.44 -10.91 -9.92
N GLN A 11 1.13 -9.61 -10.04
CA GLN A 11 1.87 -8.57 -9.35
C GLN A 11 1.22 -8.21 -8.02
N GLU A 12 2.06 -8.05 -7.01
CA GLU A 12 1.66 -7.70 -5.65
C GLU A 12 2.37 -6.44 -5.15
N PHE A 13 1.87 -5.96 -4.01
CA PHE A 13 2.49 -4.95 -3.17
C PHE A 13 2.24 -5.35 -1.71
N VAL A 14 3.11 -4.89 -0.82
CA VAL A 14 3.07 -5.21 0.61
C VAL A 14 3.00 -3.92 1.41
N LEU A 15 2.23 -3.96 2.49
CA LEU A 15 2.12 -2.90 3.47
C LEU A 15 2.97 -3.28 4.68
N PHE A 16 3.89 -2.42 5.06
CA PHE A 16 4.74 -2.58 6.25
C PHE A 16 4.47 -1.46 7.24
N ALA A 17 4.67 -1.73 8.53
CA ALA A 17 4.90 -0.65 9.47
C ALA A 17 6.17 0.11 9.06
N ALA A 18 6.12 1.43 9.07
CA ALA A 18 7.29 2.25 8.77
C ALA A 18 8.40 2.00 9.80
N ALA A 19 9.66 2.08 9.36
CA ALA A 19 10.80 1.95 10.26
C ALA A 19 10.76 3.05 11.33
N GLY A 20 10.79 2.66 12.61
CA GLY A 20 10.70 3.59 13.73
C GLY A 20 9.28 4.03 14.10
N ALA A 21 8.23 3.45 13.48
CA ALA A 21 6.86 3.72 13.88
C ALA A 21 6.60 3.33 15.35
N ASN A 22 5.89 4.18 16.09
CA ASN A 22 5.47 3.86 17.45
C ASN A 22 4.31 2.84 17.40
N PRO A 23 4.43 1.67 18.05
CA PRO A 23 3.40 0.61 17.95
C PRO A 23 2.02 1.03 18.44
N ALA A 24 1.93 1.79 19.53
CA ALA A 24 0.65 2.22 20.09
C ALA A 24 -0.04 3.25 19.20
N GLN A 25 0.74 4.18 18.64
CA GLN A 25 0.23 5.18 17.70
C GLN A 25 -0.23 4.52 16.38
N LEU A 26 0.54 3.58 15.85
CA LEU A 26 0.17 2.84 14.64
C LEU A 26 -1.11 2.03 14.86
N ALA A 27 -1.24 1.35 16.01
CA ALA A 27 -2.46 0.62 16.35
C ALA A 27 -3.68 1.55 16.43
N GLU A 28 -3.53 2.76 16.97
CA GLU A 28 -4.60 3.76 16.99
C GLU A 28 -5.00 4.21 15.58
N GLN A 29 -4.01 4.53 14.73
CA GLN A 29 -4.25 4.93 13.35
C GLN A 29 -4.95 3.83 12.53
N LEU A 30 -4.62 2.56 12.78
CA LEU A 30 -5.20 1.41 12.06
C LEU A 30 -6.66 1.14 12.41
N LYS A 31 -7.23 1.74 13.45
CA LYS A 31 -8.68 1.65 13.76
C LYS A 31 -9.55 2.23 12.65
N GLU A 32 -9.04 3.25 11.94
CA GLU A 32 -9.71 3.85 10.78
C GLU A 32 -9.58 2.97 9.51
N GLY A 33 -8.74 1.94 9.57
CA GLY A 33 -8.49 0.99 8.50
C GLY A 33 -7.57 1.50 7.40
N ILE A 34 -7.30 0.63 6.44
CA ILE A 34 -6.58 0.95 5.20
C ILE A 34 -7.56 0.75 4.05
N ARG A 35 -7.71 1.77 3.21
CA ARG A 35 -8.61 1.71 2.06
C ARG A 35 -7.82 1.35 0.80
N ILE A 36 -8.21 0.25 0.18
CA ILE A 36 -7.67 -0.21 -1.10
C ILE A 36 -8.84 -0.26 -2.08
N ARG A 37 -8.71 0.44 -3.21
CA ARG A 37 -9.76 0.50 -4.23
C ARG A 37 -9.14 0.33 -5.61
N VAL A 38 -9.81 -0.43 -6.48
CA VAL A 38 -9.50 -0.37 -7.91
C VAL A 38 -10.02 0.96 -8.45
N HIS A 39 -9.09 1.85 -8.81
CA HIS A 39 -9.38 3.14 -9.41
C HIS A 39 -9.85 2.97 -10.86
N ASP A 40 -9.14 2.15 -11.63
CA ASP A 40 -9.43 1.88 -13.04
C ASP A 40 -8.81 0.55 -13.50
N ILE A 41 -9.29 0.01 -14.63
CA ILE A 41 -8.72 -1.15 -15.31
C ILE A 41 -8.64 -0.86 -16.81
N GLU A 42 -7.42 -0.76 -17.33
CA GLU A 42 -7.18 -0.57 -18.76
C GLU A 42 -5.94 -1.36 -19.21
N ASN A 43 -5.96 -1.86 -20.45
CA ASN A 43 -4.79 -2.51 -21.09
C ASN A 43 -4.15 -3.64 -20.26
N GLY A 44 -4.96 -4.42 -19.54
CA GLY A 44 -4.51 -5.52 -18.68
C GLY A 44 -3.79 -5.07 -17.39
N LYS A 45 -3.94 -3.81 -17.00
CA LYS A 45 -3.45 -3.26 -15.73
C LYS A 45 -4.61 -2.77 -14.88
N ALA A 46 -4.58 -3.09 -13.60
CA ALA A 46 -5.40 -2.46 -12.58
C ALA A 46 -4.63 -1.31 -11.95
N TYR A 47 -5.25 -0.14 -11.86
CA TYR A 47 -4.74 1.00 -11.11
C TYR A 47 -5.37 0.96 -9.73
N VAL A 48 -4.57 0.73 -8.71
CA VAL A 48 -5.02 0.56 -7.32
C VAL A 48 -4.72 1.84 -6.56
N ASP A 49 -5.76 2.46 -6.01
CA ASP A 49 -5.70 3.62 -5.13
C ASP A 49 -5.66 3.14 -3.68
N ILE A 50 -4.58 3.48 -2.98
CA ILE A 50 -4.29 3.05 -1.62
C ILE A 50 -4.21 4.28 -0.72
N SER A 51 -5.09 4.31 0.28
CA SER A 51 -5.05 5.29 1.36
C SER A 51 -4.76 4.56 2.67
N ALA A 52 -3.59 4.82 3.23
CA ALA A 52 -3.11 4.26 4.47
C ALA A 52 -2.60 5.38 5.41
N PRO A 53 -2.50 5.12 6.72
CA PRO A 53 -1.83 6.03 7.63
C PRO A 53 -0.37 6.29 7.25
N GLN A 54 0.18 7.42 7.70
CA GLN A 54 1.55 7.82 7.39
C GLN A 54 2.60 6.81 7.89
N ASP A 55 2.31 6.11 8.99
CA ASP A 55 3.19 5.10 9.57
C ASP A 55 3.10 3.74 8.85
N ILE A 56 2.42 3.68 7.70
CA ILE A 56 2.41 2.53 6.80
C ILE A 56 3.21 2.83 5.53
N THR A 57 4.21 1.98 5.29
CA THR A 57 5.00 1.99 4.05
C THR A 57 4.40 1.01 3.05
N ILE A 58 4.18 1.45 1.81
CA ILE A 58 3.68 0.61 0.71
C ILE A 58 4.84 0.33 -0.24
N LEU A 59 5.18 -0.94 -0.42
CA LEU A 59 6.25 -1.35 -1.34
C LEU A 59 5.71 -2.31 -2.40
N ARG A 60 6.16 -2.10 -3.63
CA ARG A 60 5.96 -3.08 -4.70
C ARG A 60 6.88 -4.26 -4.45
N SER A 61 6.38 -5.49 -4.57
CA SER A 61 7.15 -6.68 -4.21
C SER A 61 8.44 -6.84 -5.03
N GLU A 62 8.47 -6.32 -6.25
CA GLU A 62 9.69 -6.30 -7.07
C GLU A 62 10.83 -5.46 -6.47
N LEU A 63 10.53 -4.50 -5.59
CA LEU A 63 11.53 -3.66 -4.92
C LEU A 63 12.06 -4.26 -3.61
N ILE A 64 11.33 -5.22 -3.04
CA ILE A 64 11.72 -5.88 -1.78
C ILE A 64 12.89 -6.85 -2.03
N ARG A 65 12.88 -7.55 -3.17
CA ARG A 65 13.91 -8.53 -3.52
C ARG A 65 15.24 -7.91 -3.97
N SER A 66 15.26 -6.59 -4.18
CA SER A 66 16.44 -5.83 -4.59
C SER A 66 17.12 -5.07 -3.44
N ALA A 67 16.63 -5.23 -2.21
CA ALA A 67 17.15 -4.60 -1.00
C ALA A 67 17.95 -5.59 -0.15
#